data_AF-A0A7W1ERG4-F1
#
_entry.id   AF-A0A7W1ERG4-F1
#
_cell.length_a   1.000
_cell.length_b   1.000
_cell.length_c   1.000
_cell.angle_alpha   90.00
_cell.angle_beta   90.00
_cell.angle_gamma   90.00
#
_symmetry.space_group_name_H-M   'P 1'
#
loop_
_entity.id
_entity.type
_entity.pdbx_description
1 polymer ?
#
loop_
_entity_poly.entity_id
_entity_poly.type
_entity_poly.pdbx_seq_one_letter_code
_entity_poly.pdbx_strand_id
1 'polypeptide(L)'
;MHLDSTQVKQVFGLSIRQAGVVALFGLVVLILVNFSLITMHFTQGTILSKSDVQASFATQIQKWLAIPILNTAVLVVFWVAVGLAAYAVLYWAYNIISEARNEVVVEKEYVNRASTEEKKRWPIIEVGLLAALVALAIITLTVLFPLWNNWFIAGIFSIPAELANTALYLAGSLVGMFVTIYVFKALVSLMLVLE
;
A
#
# COMPACT_ATOMS: atom_id res chain seq x y z
N MET A 1 -22.32 8.62 -13.61
CA MET A 1 -22.10 7.28 -13.04
C MET A 1 -22.85 7.22 -11.72
N HIS A 2 -24.03 6.60 -11.71
CA HIS A 2 -24.76 6.36 -10.46
C HIS A 2 -24.34 4.98 -9.96
N LEU A 3 -23.36 4.94 -9.06
CA LEU A 3 -23.10 3.73 -8.28
C LEU A 3 -24.35 3.43 -7.47
N ASP A 4 -24.87 2.21 -7.56
CA ASP A 4 -25.96 1.78 -6.69
C ASP A 4 -25.49 1.86 -5.22
N SER A 5 -26.41 2.12 -4.31
CA SER A 5 -26.18 2.18 -2.86
C SER A 5 -25.45 0.94 -2.32
N THR A 6 -25.68 -0.22 -2.95
CA THR A 6 -25.01 -1.48 -2.67
C THR A 6 -23.54 -1.47 -3.10
N GLN A 7 -23.23 -0.95 -4.29
CA GLN A 7 -21.87 -0.80 -4.81
C GLN A 7 -21.06 0.26 -4.04
N VAL A 8 -21.68 1.39 -3.69
CA VAL A 8 -21.05 2.41 -2.81
C VAL A 8 -20.67 1.79 -1.47
N LYS A 9 -21.53 0.94 -0.91
CA LYS A 9 -21.26 0.25 0.36
C LYS A 9 -20.22 -0.86 0.21
N GLN A 10 -20.06 -1.47 -0.96
CA GLN A 10 -18.95 -2.40 -1.21
C GLN A 10 -17.60 -1.69 -1.33
N VAL A 11 -17.55 -0.57 -2.06
CA VAL A 11 -16.30 0.18 -2.30
C VAL A 11 -15.84 0.92 -1.04
N PHE A 12 -16.76 1.66 -0.39
CA PHE A 12 -16.43 2.54 0.73
C PHE A 12 -16.86 1.97 2.09
N GLY A 13 -17.68 0.92 2.11
CA GLY A 13 -18.08 0.31 3.37
C GLY A 13 -16.90 -0.41 4.01
N LEU A 14 -16.74 -0.15 5.30
CA LEU A 14 -15.77 -0.83 6.13
C LEU A 14 -16.48 -1.44 7.33
N SER A 15 -16.37 -2.76 7.48
CA SER A 15 -16.86 -3.40 8.71
C SER A 15 -15.91 -3.08 9.86
N ILE A 16 -16.43 -3.00 11.09
CA ILE A 16 -15.62 -2.78 12.30
C ILE A 16 -14.49 -3.82 12.41
N ARG A 17 -14.77 -5.08 12.00
CA ARG A 17 -13.77 -6.14 11.95
C ARG A 17 -12.64 -5.83 10.96
N GLN A 18 -12.98 -5.39 9.75
CA GLN A 18 -11.98 -4.96 8.77
C GLN A 18 -11.17 -3.75 9.26
N ALA A 19 -11.81 -2.81 9.97
CA ALA A 19 -11.12 -1.66 10.53
C ALA A 19 -10.05 -2.10 11.54
N GLY A 20 -10.43 -3.00 12.45
CA GLY A 20 -9.52 -3.57 13.44
C GLY A 20 -8.36 -4.32 12.80
N VAL A 21 -8.62 -5.12 11.76
CA VAL A 21 -7.56 -5.86 11.04
C VAL A 21 -6.58 -4.90 10.34
N VAL A 22 -7.07 -3.86 9.68
CA VAL A 22 -6.22 -2.88 9.00
C VAL A 22 -5.35 -2.11 10.01
N ALA A 23 -5.95 -1.65 11.11
CA ALA A 23 -5.21 -0.95 12.16
C ALA A 23 -4.15 -1.85 12.81
N LEU A 24 -4.49 -3.11 13.10
CA LEU A 24 -3.57 -4.09 13.67
C LEU A 24 -2.42 -4.41 12.71
N PHE A 25 -2.72 -4.60 11.42
CA PHE A 25 -1.70 -4.80 10.40
C PHE A 25 -0.74 -3.61 10.29
N GLY A 26 -1.27 -2.39 10.26
CA GLY A 26 -0.47 -1.16 10.25
C GLY A 26 0.44 -1.04 11.48
N LEU A 27 -0.08 -1.34 12.67
CA LEU A 27 0.69 -1.39 13.91
C LEU A 27 1.82 -2.42 13.85
N VAL A 28 1.52 -3.64 13.38
CA VAL A 28 2.52 -4.71 13.24
C VAL A 28 3.63 -4.30 12.28
N VAL A 29 3.28 -3.70 11.14
CA VAL A 29 4.28 -3.19 10.18
C VAL A 29 5.18 -2.14 10.82
N LEU A 30 4.61 -1.15 11.52
CA LEU A 30 5.37 -0.11 12.21
C LEU A 30 6.30 -0.69 13.29
N ILE A 31 5.81 -1.66 14.07
CA ILE A 31 6.61 -2.35 15.09
C ILE A 31 7.76 -3.13 14.44
N LEU A 32 7.50 -3.89 13.38
CA LEU A 32 8.52 -4.69 12.70
C LEU A 32 9.61 -3.81 12.08
N VAL A 33 9.23 -2.71 11.43
CA VAL A 33 10.17 -1.77 10.80
C VAL A 33 11.05 -1.09 11.86
N ASN A 34 10.49 -0.76 13.01
CA ASN A 34 11.20 -0.07 14.09
C ASN A 34 11.64 -1.01 15.22
N PHE A 35 11.64 -2.32 15.01
CA PHE A 35 11.90 -3.29 16.07
C PHE A 35 13.24 -3.04 16.75
N SER A 36 14.30 -2.76 15.97
CA SER A 36 15.64 -2.46 16.50
C SER A 36 15.70 -1.17 17.33
N LEU A 37 14.93 -0.14 16.94
CA LEU A 37 14.85 1.13 17.67
C LEU A 37 14.07 0.97 18.98
N ILE A 38 12.95 0.24 18.92
CA ILE A 38 12.13 -0.10 20.09
C ILE A 38 12.97 -0.89 21.08
N THR A 39 13.59 -1.99 20.66
CA THR A 39 14.41 -2.81 21.55
C THR A 39 15.52 -1.98 22.16
N MET A 40 16.23 -1.14 21.39
CA MET A 40 17.24 -0.25 21.95
C MET A 40 16.67 0.67 23.04
N HIS A 41 15.53 1.33 22.80
CA HIS A 41 14.92 2.23 23.79
C HIS A 41 14.61 1.51 25.11
N PHE A 42 14.08 0.29 25.03
CA PHE A 42 13.76 -0.52 26.20
C PHE A 42 14.98 -1.21 26.84
N THR A 43 16.04 -1.51 26.07
CA THR A 43 17.28 -2.14 26.55
C THR A 43 18.39 -1.15 26.85
N GLN A 44 18.13 0.17 26.86
CA GLN A 44 19.12 1.21 27.18
C GLN A 44 19.75 1.05 28.59
N GLY A 45 19.24 0.14 29.44
CA GLY A 45 19.86 -0.30 30.70
C GLY A 45 20.74 -1.55 30.63
N THR A 46 20.81 -2.26 29.51
CA THR A 46 21.55 -3.53 29.36
C THR A 46 22.14 -3.71 27.94
N ILE A 47 23.48 -3.52 27.85
CA ILE A 47 24.42 -4.20 26.94
C ILE A 47 24.18 -4.06 25.42
N LEU A 48 23.66 -2.95 24.91
CA LEU A 48 23.78 -2.63 23.47
C LEU A 48 24.29 -1.20 23.31
N SER A 49 25.56 -1.08 22.89
CA SER A 49 26.23 0.22 22.73
C SER A 49 25.53 1.06 21.67
N LYS A 50 25.17 2.30 22.04
CA LYS A 50 24.51 3.31 21.23
C LYS A 50 25.16 3.58 19.85
N SER A 51 26.40 3.16 19.61
CA SER A 51 27.12 3.36 18.34
C SER A 51 26.65 2.44 17.20
N ASP A 52 25.97 1.32 17.47
CA ASP A 52 25.54 0.39 16.41
C ASP A 52 24.18 0.72 15.78
N VAL A 53 23.36 1.52 16.47
CA VAL A 53 21.94 1.75 16.13
C VAL A 53 21.72 3.09 15.43
N GLN A 54 22.68 4.02 15.50
CA GLN A 54 22.66 5.28 14.74
C GLN A 54 23.04 5.10 13.26
N ALA A 55 23.38 3.87 12.85
CA ALA A 55 23.52 3.53 11.45
C ALA A 55 22.14 3.69 10.77
N SER A 56 22.08 4.54 9.74
CA SER A 56 20.90 4.76 8.90
C SER A 56 20.18 3.43 8.59
N PHE A 57 18.85 3.46 8.48
CA PHE A 57 18.07 2.28 8.07
C PHE A 57 18.64 1.59 6.82
N ALA A 58 19.19 2.38 5.88
CA ALA A 58 19.91 1.87 4.72
C ALA A 58 21.17 1.06 5.11
N THR A 59 21.92 1.52 6.10
CA THR A 59 23.10 0.84 6.63
C THR A 59 22.73 -0.41 7.44
N GLN A 60 21.61 -0.38 8.17
CA GLN A 60 21.09 -1.58 8.84
C GLN A 60 20.65 -2.61 7.80
N ILE A 61 19.86 -2.23 6.79
CA ILE A 61 19.51 -3.11 5.67
C ILE A 61 20.77 -3.65 4.98
N GLN A 62 21.78 -2.82 4.73
CA GLN A 62 23.05 -3.29 4.16
C GLN A 62 23.76 -4.32 5.04
N LYS A 63 23.76 -4.15 6.37
CA LYS A 63 24.32 -5.15 7.30
C LYS A 63 23.55 -6.48 7.23
N TRP A 64 22.22 -6.43 7.12
CA TRP A 64 21.40 -7.65 6.99
C TRP A 64 21.56 -8.30 5.60
N LEU A 65 21.62 -7.50 4.54
CA LEU A 65 21.92 -7.95 3.16
C LEU A 65 23.38 -8.38 2.96
N ALA A 66 24.26 -8.16 3.94
CA ALA A 66 25.61 -8.73 3.92
C ALA A 66 25.59 -10.24 4.18
N ILE A 67 24.52 -10.78 4.77
CA ILE A 67 24.33 -12.23 4.93
C ILE A 67 23.94 -12.82 3.56
N PRO A 68 24.77 -13.70 2.94
CA PRO A 68 24.55 -14.13 1.56
C PRO A 68 23.18 -14.77 1.32
N ILE A 69 22.75 -15.62 2.25
CA ILE A 69 21.46 -16.34 2.16
C ILE A 69 20.28 -15.36 2.23
N LEU A 70 20.33 -14.38 3.13
CA LEU A 70 19.25 -13.40 3.28
C LEU A 70 19.18 -12.49 2.06
N ASN A 71 20.33 -12.09 1.52
CA ASN A 71 20.41 -11.31 0.29
C ASN A 71 19.78 -12.06 -0.88
N THR A 72 20.14 -13.33 -1.10
CA THR A 72 19.53 -14.16 -2.15
C THR A 72 18.02 -14.29 -1.95
N ALA A 73 17.54 -14.53 -0.74
CA ALA A 73 16.11 -14.64 -0.45
C ALA A 73 15.36 -13.33 -0.76
N VAL A 74 15.90 -12.19 -0.33
CA VAL A 74 15.32 -10.87 -0.62
C VAL A 74 15.31 -10.60 -2.13
N LEU A 75 16.38 -10.95 -2.83
CA LEU A 75 16.52 -10.75 -4.26
C LEU A 75 15.54 -11.62 -5.07
N VAL A 76 15.32 -12.88 -4.64
CA VAL A 76 14.29 -13.76 -5.21
C VAL A 76 12.90 -13.19 -4.98
N VAL A 77 12.56 -12.80 -3.75
CA VAL A 77 11.25 -12.20 -3.43
C VAL A 77 11.03 -10.91 -4.22
N PHE A 78 12.06 -10.09 -4.38
CA PHE A 78 12.01 -8.88 -5.19
C PHE A 78 11.67 -9.20 -6.66
N TRP A 79 12.36 -10.15 -7.29
CA TRP A 79 12.06 -10.53 -8.67
C TRP A 79 10.72 -11.23 -8.84
N VAL A 80 10.28 -12.02 -7.86
CA VAL A 80 8.93 -12.59 -7.85
C VAL A 80 7.89 -11.47 -7.81
N ALA A 81 8.08 -10.45 -6.97
CA ALA A 81 7.18 -9.29 -6.89
C ALA A 81 7.18 -8.48 -8.21
N VAL A 82 8.34 -8.24 -8.80
CA VAL A 82 8.46 -7.58 -10.12
C VAL A 82 7.79 -8.40 -11.21
N GLY A 83 7.98 -9.72 -11.22
CA GLY A 83 7.34 -10.63 -12.16
C GLY A 83 5.82 -10.65 -12.01
N LEU A 84 5.31 -10.64 -10.78
CA LEU A 84 3.88 -10.56 -10.49
C LEU A 84 3.27 -9.24 -10.95
N ALA A 85 3.98 -8.12 -10.73
CA ALA A 85 3.56 -6.82 -11.21
C ALA A 85 3.54 -6.76 -12.75
N ALA A 86 4.58 -7.28 -13.41
CA ALA A 86 4.63 -7.35 -14.86
C ALA A 86 3.52 -8.26 -15.43
N TYR A 87 3.28 -9.41 -14.81
CA TYR A 87 2.19 -10.32 -15.17
C TYR A 87 0.83 -9.62 -15.04
N ALA A 88 0.59 -8.91 -13.94
CA ALA A 88 -0.66 -8.17 -13.74
C ALA A 88 -0.88 -7.11 -14.83
N VAL A 89 0.16 -6.36 -15.20
CA VAL A 89 0.08 -5.36 -16.30
C VAL A 89 -0.19 -6.02 -17.64
N LEU A 90 0.48 -7.14 -17.96
CA LEU A 90 0.27 -7.87 -19.21
C LEU A 90 -1.13 -8.50 -19.28
N TYR A 91 -1.59 -9.10 -18.17
CA TYR A 91 -2.92 -9.69 -18.07
C TYR A 91 -4.00 -8.63 -18.26
N TRP A 92 -3.83 -7.47 -17.64
CA TRP A 92 -4.73 -6.33 -17.82
C TRP A 92 -4.73 -5.81 -19.28
N ALA A 93 -3.56 -5.67 -19.90
CA ALA A 93 -3.47 -5.29 -21.31
C ALA A 93 -4.16 -6.32 -22.23
N TYR A 94 -4.04 -7.61 -21.90
CA TYR A 94 -4.74 -8.68 -22.60
C TYR A 94 -6.27 -8.55 -22.45
N ASN A 95 -6.77 -8.25 -21.25
CA ASN A 95 -8.20 -8.03 -21.01
C ASN A 95 -8.75 -6.88 -21.86
N ILE A 96 -8.07 -5.72 -21.88
CA ILE A 96 -8.48 -4.58 -22.71
C ILE A 96 -8.53 -4.95 -24.20
N ILE A 97 -7.52 -5.67 -24.69
CA ILE A 97 -7.48 -6.08 -26.11
C ILE A 97 -8.58 -7.09 -26.41
N SER A 98 -8.84 -8.04 -25.51
CA SER A 98 -9.89 -9.05 -25.65
C SER A 98 -11.28 -8.40 -25.69
N GLU A 99 -11.53 -7.45 -24.78
CA GLU A 99 -12.78 -6.72 -24.71
C GLU A 99 -12.99 -5.83 -25.95
N ALA A 100 -11.97 -5.07 -26.36
CA ALA A 100 -12.02 -4.31 -27.60
C ALA A 100 -12.28 -5.20 -28.83
N ARG A 101 -11.71 -6.41 -28.88
CA ARG A 101 -11.96 -7.36 -29.96
C ARG A 101 -13.39 -7.91 -29.92
N ASN A 102 -13.89 -8.25 -28.73
CA ASN A 102 -15.25 -8.76 -28.55
C ASN A 102 -16.29 -7.70 -28.91
N GLU A 103 -16.09 -6.44 -28.50
CA GLU A 103 -16.97 -5.34 -28.88
C GLU A 103 -17.02 -5.14 -30.39
N VAL A 104 -15.88 -5.21 -31.09
CA VAL A 104 -15.81 -5.07 -32.55
C VAL A 104 -16.54 -6.21 -33.28
N VAL A 105 -16.48 -7.43 -32.75
CA VAL A 105 -17.19 -8.59 -33.33
C VAL A 105 -18.69 -8.47 -33.11
N VAL A 106 -19.13 -8.12 -31.90
CA VAL A 106 -20.55 -7.93 -31.56
C VAL A 106 -21.17 -6.77 -32.33
N GLU A 107 -20.42 -5.70 -32.56
CA GLU A 107 -20.90 -4.52 -33.32
C GLU A 107 -20.98 -4.79 -34.83
N LYS A 108 -20.09 -5.63 -35.38
CA LYS A 108 -20.20 -6.10 -36.77
C LYS A 108 -21.40 -7.03 -37.00
N GLU A 109 -21.79 -7.82 -35.99
CA GLU A 109 -22.79 -8.86 -36.17
C GLU A 109 -24.20 -8.49 -35.64
N TYR A 110 -24.35 -7.62 -34.63
CA TYR A 110 -25.64 -7.52 -33.91
C TYR A 110 -26.24 -6.12 -33.71
N VAL A 111 -25.48 -5.02 -33.58
CA VAL A 111 -26.08 -3.71 -33.21
C VAL A 111 -25.36 -2.53 -33.85
N ASN A 112 -25.96 -1.91 -34.87
CA ASN A 112 -25.47 -0.70 -35.53
C ASN A 112 -25.72 0.61 -34.73
N ARG A 113 -25.69 0.54 -33.39
CA ARG A 113 -25.95 1.69 -32.49
C ARG A 113 -25.33 1.48 -31.11
N ALA A 114 -24.03 1.73 -30.99
CA ALA A 114 -23.46 2.18 -29.73
C ALA A 114 -22.64 3.45 -30.01
N SER A 115 -22.90 4.51 -29.25
CA SER A 115 -22.18 5.78 -29.36
C SER A 115 -20.68 5.53 -29.14
N THR A 116 -19.86 5.82 -30.15
CA THR A 116 -18.39 5.62 -30.13
C THR A 116 -17.70 6.40 -29.00
N GLU A 117 -18.36 7.41 -28.43
CA GLU A 117 -17.85 8.19 -27.30
C GLU A 117 -17.95 7.48 -25.95
N GLU A 118 -18.95 6.64 -25.69
CA GLU A 118 -19.04 5.91 -24.42
C GLU A 118 -17.99 4.79 -24.34
N LYS A 119 -17.70 4.14 -25.48
CA LYS A 119 -16.72 3.03 -25.58
C LYS A 119 -15.27 3.48 -25.36
N LYS A 120 -14.88 4.68 -25.80
CA LYS A 120 -13.52 5.20 -25.58
C LYS A 120 -13.24 5.58 -24.13
N ARG A 121 -14.26 5.93 -23.35
CA ARG A 121 -14.09 6.41 -21.96
C ARG A 121 -13.72 5.28 -21.01
N TRP A 122 -14.13 4.06 -21.32
CA TRP A 122 -13.96 2.90 -20.46
C TRP A 122 -12.49 2.49 -20.24
N PRO A 123 -11.68 2.22 -21.28
CA PRO A 123 -10.26 1.91 -21.11
C PRO A 123 -9.47 3.10 -20.54
N ILE A 124 -9.89 4.35 -20.80
CA ILE A 124 -9.25 5.54 -20.24
C ILE A 124 -9.45 5.61 -18.71
N ILE A 125 -10.63 5.22 -18.21
CA ILE A 125 -10.92 5.19 -16.77
C ILE A 125 -10.07 4.11 -16.07
N GLU A 126 -9.94 2.92 -16.67
CA GLU A 126 -9.09 1.85 -16.13
C GLU A 126 -7.62 2.24 -16.08
N VAL A 127 -7.08 2.78 -17.18
CA VAL A 127 -5.70 3.30 -17.25
C VAL A 127 -5.49 4.37 -16.19
N GLY A 128 -6.46 5.27 -16.03
CA GLY A 128 -6.41 6.36 -15.05
C GLY A 128 -6.38 5.85 -13.60
N LEU A 129 -7.15 4.81 -13.28
CA LEU A 129 -7.16 4.20 -11.96
C LEU A 129 -5.88 3.44 -11.65
N LEU A 130 -5.34 2.72 -12.63
CA LEU A 130 -4.05 2.04 -12.48
C LEU A 130 -2.93 3.07 -12.27
N ALA A 131 -2.92 4.15 -13.06
CA ALA A 131 -1.98 5.25 -12.88
C ALA A 131 -2.12 5.90 -11.50
N ALA A 132 -3.35 6.09 -11.01
CA ALA A 132 -3.61 6.59 -9.66
C ALA A 132 -3.08 5.63 -8.56
N LEU A 133 -3.22 4.32 -8.76
CA LEU A 133 -2.73 3.32 -7.82
C LEU A 133 -1.20 3.26 -7.78
N VAL A 134 -0.55 3.35 -8.94
CA VAL A 134 0.92 3.47 -9.05
C VAL A 134 1.41 4.76 -8.40
N ALA A 135 0.77 5.89 -8.70
CA ALA A 135 1.12 7.18 -8.10
C ALA A 135 0.95 7.14 -6.57
N LEU A 136 -0.15 6.56 -6.07
CA LEU A 136 -0.37 6.38 -4.64
C LEU A 136 0.70 5.49 -3.99
N ALA A 137 1.16 4.43 -4.66
CA ALA A 137 2.26 3.61 -4.18
C ALA A 137 3.57 4.39 -4.07
N ILE A 138 3.90 5.17 -5.09
CA ILE A 138 5.11 6.03 -5.08
C ILE A 138 5.01 7.05 -3.94
N ILE A 139 3.90 7.79 -3.83
CA ILE A 139 3.66 8.78 -2.77
C ILE A 139 3.72 8.12 -1.38
N THR A 140 3.18 6.91 -1.26
CA THR A 140 3.18 6.18 0.01
C THR A 140 4.59 5.83 0.43
N LEU A 141 5.39 5.24 -0.47
CA LEU A 141 6.76 4.84 -0.15
C LEU A 141 7.71 6.02 0.07
N THR A 142 7.50 7.13 -0.65
CA THR A 142 8.41 8.29 -0.62
C THR A 142 8.06 9.32 0.44
N VAL A 143 6.78 9.48 0.78
CA VAL A 143 6.31 10.58 1.65
C VAL A 143 5.50 10.06 2.83
N LEU A 144 4.40 9.35 2.58
CA LEU A 144 3.45 9.01 3.65
C LEU A 144 4.04 8.03 4.66
N PHE A 145 4.69 6.97 4.19
CA PHE A 145 5.30 5.98 5.06
C PHE A 145 6.41 6.59 5.92
N PRO A 146 7.39 7.35 5.37
CA PRO A 146 8.35 8.08 6.20
C PRO A 146 7.70 9.03 7.21
N LEU A 147 6.63 9.75 6.84
CA LEU A 147 5.89 10.64 7.74
C LEU A 147 5.29 9.89 8.93
N TRP A 148 4.53 8.82 8.67
CA TRP A 148 3.89 8.02 9.72
C TRP A 148 4.91 7.29 10.59
N ASN A 149 6.00 6.84 9.99
CA ASN A 149 7.12 6.22 10.69
C ASN A 149 7.82 7.20 11.64
N ASN A 150 8.07 8.43 11.20
CA ASN A 150 8.69 9.46 12.04
C ASN A 150 7.80 9.82 13.23
N TRP A 151 6.49 9.91 13.04
CA TRP A 151 5.55 10.12 14.15
C TRP A 151 5.54 8.94 15.12
N PHE A 152 5.56 7.70 14.61
CA PHE A 152 5.65 6.51 15.47
C PHE A 152 6.91 6.52 16.35
N ILE A 153 8.06 6.80 15.73
CA ILE A 153 9.35 6.89 16.42
C ILE A 153 9.34 8.00 17.48
N ALA A 154 8.83 9.19 17.14
CA ALA A 154 8.71 10.31 18.08
C ALA A 154 7.79 9.96 19.28
N GLY A 155 6.72 9.20 19.02
CA GLY A 155 5.85 8.67 20.05
C GLY A 155 6.57 7.71 21.01
N ILE A 156 7.38 6.77 20.49
CA ILE A 156 8.12 5.82 21.34
C ILE A 156 9.17 6.53 22.21
N PHE A 157 9.96 7.44 21.62
CA PHE A 157 11.04 8.11 22.34
C PHE A 157 10.55 9.16 23.35
N SER A 158 9.30 9.60 23.27
CA SER A 158 8.70 10.51 24.26
C SER A 158 8.24 9.80 25.55
N ILE A 159 8.25 8.47 25.59
CA ILE A 159 7.96 7.69 26.80
C ILE A 159 9.22 7.64 27.69
N PRO A 160 9.14 8.02 28.99
CA PRO A 160 7.95 8.38 29.79
C PRO A 160 7.71 9.89 29.99
N ALA A 161 8.52 10.76 29.37
CA ALA A 161 8.59 12.18 29.67
C ALA A 161 7.26 12.94 29.42
N GLU A 162 6.54 12.63 28.34
CA GLU A 162 5.34 13.39 27.93
C GLU A 162 4.23 12.48 27.40
N LEU A 163 3.47 11.85 28.31
CA LEU A 163 2.43 10.87 27.96
C LEU A 163 1.37 11.41 26.98
N ALA A 164 1.01 12.69 27.07
CA ALA A 164 0.05 13.31 26.16
C ALA A 164 0.58 13.41 24.72
N ASN A 165 1.83 13.82 24.55
CA ASN A 165 2.47 13.92 23.23
C ASN A 165 2.73 12.53 22.65
N THR A 166 3.15 11.56 23.47
CA THR A 166 3.22 10.14 23.08
C THR A 166 1.90 9.65 22.49
N ALA A 167 0.78 9.87 23.21
CA ALA A 167 -0.53 9.41 22.77
C ALA A 167 -0.92 10.04 21.41
N LEU A 168 -0.66 11.34 21.24
CA LEU A 168 -0.93 12.05 19.99
C LEU A 168 -0.11 11.52 18.82
N TYR A 169 1.20 11.31 19.01
CA TYR A 169 2.09 10.83 17.95
C TYR A 169 1.77 9.38 17.54
N LEU A 170 1.50 8.50 18.51
CA LEU A 170 1.12 7.12 18.23
C LEU A 170 -0.25 7.02 17.58
N ALA A 171 -1.23 7.78 18.06
CA ALA A 171 -2.56 7.83 17.45
C ALA A 171 -2.50 8.39 16.03
N GLY A 172 -1.73 9.47 15.81
CA GLY A 172 -1.54 10.07 14.49
C GLY A 172 -0.89 9.11 13.50
N SER A 173 0.14 8.37 13.93
CA SER A 173 0.79 7.35 13.11
C SER A 173 -0.16 6.22 12.73
N LEU A 174 -0.94 5.70 13.69
CA LEU A 174 -1.91 4.63 13.46
C LEU A 174 -3.04 5.05 12.54
N VAL A 175 -3.61 6.23 12.77
CA VAL A 175 -4.66 6.79 11.92
C VAL A 175 -4.11 7.06 10.52
N GLY A 176 -2.90 7.61 10.40
CA GLY A 176 -2.24 7.84 9.12
C GLY A 176 -2.07 6.56 8.31
N MET A 177 -1.52 5.51 8.93
CA MET A 177 -1.39 4.19 8.29
C MET A 177 -2.74 3.58 7.91
N PHE A 178 -3.74 3.69 8.80
CA PHE A 178 -5.09 3.22 8.52
C PHE A 178 -5.69 3.91 7.29
N VAL A 179 -5.59 5.24 7.22
CA VAL A 179 -6.10 6.03 6.09
C VAL A 179 -5.38 5.64 4.80
N THR A 180 -4.05 5.49 4.82
CA THR A 180 -3.29 5.08 3.64
C THR A 180 -3.74 3.72 3.12
N ILE A 181 -3.87 2.71 3.99
CA ILE A 181 -4.32 1.37 3.61
C ILE A 181 -5.78 1.40 3.12
N TYR A 182 -6.63 2.20 3.76
CA TYR A 182 -8.03 2.36 3.36
C TYR A 182 -8.16 2.95 1.95
N VAL A 183 -7.38 3.98 1.61
CA VAL A 183 -7.39 4.57 0.27
C VAL A 183 -6.95 3.54 -0.78
N PHE A 184 -5.93 2.72 -0.49
CA PHE A 184 -5.55 1.59 -1.35
C PHE A 184 -6.71 0.62 -1.56
N LYS A 185 -7.35 0.18 -0.47
CA LYS A 185 -8.52 -0.72 -0.55
C LYS A 185 -9.62 -0.11 -1.41
N ALA A 186 -9.93 1.17 -1.22
CA ALA A 186 -10.98 1.87 -1.97
C ALA A 186 -10.67 1.91 -3.47
N LEU A 187 -9.43 2.25 -3.86
CA LEU A 187 -9.01 2.26 -5.27
C LEU A 187 -9.06 0.86 -5.90
N VAL A 188 -8.56 -0.16 -5.20
CA VAL A 188 -8.62 -1.55 -5.70
C VAL A 188 -10.07 -2.02 -5.82
N SER A 189 -10.91 -1.72 -4.84
CA SER A 189 -12.34 -2.10 -4.87
C SER A 189 -13.09 -1.38 -5.99
N LEU A 190 -12.71 -0.13 -6.27
CA LEU A 190 -13.28 0.63 -7.38
C LEU A 190 -12.85 0.04 -8.74
N MET A 191 -11.61 -0.44 -8.86
CA MET A 191 -11.13 -1.15 -10.05
C MET A 191 -11.88 -2.48 -10.25
N LEU A 192 -12.09 -3.25 -9.17
CA LEU A 192 -12.81 -4.53 -9.21
C LEU A 192 -14.32 -4.41 -9.48
N VAL A 193 -14.93 -3.26 -9.17
CA VAL A 193 -16.35 -3.01 -9.48
C VAL A 193 -16.52 -2.48 -10.91
N LEU A 194 -15.45 -1.98 -11.51
CA LEU A 194 -15.46 -1.55 -12.89
C LEU A 194 -15.36 -2.76 -13.81
N GLU A 195 -14.39 -3.67 -13.60
CA GLU A 195 -14.31 -4.98 -14.28
C GLU A 195 -15.62 -5.80 -14.18
#